data_AF-A0A534UGS7-F1
#
_entry.id   AF-A0A534UGS7-F1
#
_cell.length_a   1.000
_cell.length_b   1.000
_cell.length_c   1.000
_cell.angle_alpha   90.00
_cell.angle_beta   90.00
_cell.angle_gamma   90.00
#
_symmetry.space_group_name_H-M   'P 1'
#
loop_
_entity.id
_entity.type
_entity.pdbx_description
1 polymer ?
#
loop_
_entity_poly.entity_id
_entity_poly.type
_entity_poly.pdbx_seq_one_letter_code
_entity_poly.pdbx_strand_id
1 'polypeptide(L)'
;MKRLDKFIELLFLRRSAGLVLKTGSAAYLEGPRGTTQAVMQRTLTSAHIVSAVAELMAPYQAQGFSGAHVEEFEYTAPGGRVHVRFMPDGNEVLAELRPATNHATPASIELVDTTDRAAEAYSGGVSSNGDPGMQAGSLPRPVAQPRVPREQPSAARRPVDAARRPVDAARQPVEKAPTDPASAMQELLGLCAERGASDLHLTSGALPALRIDGDICSLQGWGEPSAEQLAEMLWSISPPRNREQWLASKDTDFAHE
;
A
#
# COMPACT_ATOMS: atom_id res chain seq x y z
N MET A 1 14.36 2.35 -2.45
CA MET A 1 13.43 1.34 -3.06
C MET A 1 12.00 1.78 -2.81
N LYS A 2 11.01 1.40 -3.64
CA LYS A 2 9.59 1.71 -3.41
C LYS A 2 9.00 0.81 -2.32
N ARG A 3 7.99 1.26 -1.58
CA ARG A 3 7.42 0.49 -0.45
C ARG A 3 6.80 -0.85 -0.87
N LEU A 4 6.32 -0.97 -2.12
CA LEU A 4 5.72 -2.21 -2.62
C LEU A 4 6.74 -3.21 -3.22
N ASP A 5 7.99 -2.82 -3.48
CA ASP A 5 9.01 -3.69 -4.11
C ASP A 5 9.15 -5.04 -3.38
N LYS A 6 9.25 -5.00 -2.05
CA LYS A 6 9.40 -6.19 -1.20
C LYS A 6 8.16 -7.13 -1.24
N PHE A 7 6.97 -6.58 -1.47
CA PHE A 7 5.75 -7.39 -1.59
C PHE A 7 5.58 -7.94 -3.01
N ILE A 8 6.06 -7.22 -4.02
CA ILE A 8 6.15 -7.69 -5.41
C ILE A 8 7.22 -8.80 -5.53
N GLU A 9 8.36 -8.67 -4.85
CA GLU A 9 9.36 -9.73 -4.73
C GLU A 9 8.76 -11.01 -4.09
N LEU A 10 8.00 -10.88 -3.00
CA LEU A 10 7.28 -12.00 -2.39
C LEU A 10 6.24 -12.64 -3.32
N LEU A 11 5.54 -11.86 -4.14
CA LEU A 11 4.61 -12.33 -5.17
C LEU A 11 5.31 -13.26 -6.18
N PHE A 12 6.48 -12.86 -6.69
CA PHE A 12 7.28 -13.69 -7.60
C PHE A 12 7.91 -14.90 -6.90
N LEU A 13 8.54 -14.70 -5.73
CA LEU A 13 9.21 -15.75 -4.96
C LEU A 13 8.25 -16.90 -4.57
N ARG A 14 7.00 -16.56 -4.22
CA ARG A 14 5.96 -17.54 -3.86
C ARG A 14 5.11 -18.00 -5.06
N ARG A 15 5.39 -17.51 -6.28
CA ARG A 15 4.63 -17.80 -7.52
C ARG A 15 3.12 -17.60 -7.34
N SER A 16 2.74 -16.52 -6.66
CA SER A 16 1.33 -16.17 -6.42
C SER A 16 0.70 -15.55 -7.67
N ALA A 17 -0.63 -15.61 -7.78
CA ALA A 17 -1.39 -15.08 -8.91
C ALA A 17 -1.55 -13.55 -8.86
N GLY A 18 -1.50 -12.97 -7.66
CA GLY A 18 -1.55 -11.54 -7.43
C GLY A 18 -1.20 -11.16 -5.99
N LEU A 19 -0.90 -9.88 -5.79
CA LEU A 19 -0.84 -9.19 -4.50
C LEU A 19 -2.01 -8.23 -4.43
N VAL A 20 -2.79 -8.28 -3.35
CA VAL A 20 -4.00 -7.47 -3.18
C VAL A 20 -3.91 -6.63 -1.92
N LEU A 21 -4.26 -5.35 -2.05
CA LEU A 21 -4.35 -4.37 -0.98
C LEU A 21 -5.78 -3.83 -0.96
N LYS A 22 -6.53 -4.10 0.12
CA LYS A 22 -7.89 -3.57 0.30
C LYS A 22 -7.99 -2.75 1.60
N THR A 23 -8.72 -1.62 1.56
CA THR A 23 -9.06 -0.84 2.76
C THR A 23 -9.64 -1.73 3.87
N GLY A 24 -9.24 -1.48 5.12
CA GLY A 24 -9.64 -2.25 6.30
C GLY A 24 -8.96 -3.61 6.43
N SER A 25 -8.28 -4.11 5.39
CA SER A 25 -7.63 -5.43 5.36
C SER A 25 -6.11 -5.30 5.42
N ALA A 26 -5.43 -6.37 5.85
CA ALA A 26 -4.01 -6.52 5.59
C ALA A 26 -3.78 -6.82 4.10
N ALA A 27 -2.61 -6.47 3.54
CA ALA A 27 -2.25 -6.96 2.21
C ALA A 27 -2.07 -8.48 2.21
N TYR A 28 -2.54 -9.14 1.16
CA TYR A 28 -2.43 -10.59 0.99
C TYR A 28 -2.00 -10.97 -0.43
N LEU A 29 -1.32 -12.10 -0.54
CA LEU A 29 -1.05 -12.77 -1.80
C LEU A 29 -2.17 -13.76 -2.11
N GLU A 30 -2.55 -13.84 -3.37
CA GLU A 30 -3.49 -14.84 -3.89
C GLU A 30 -2.71 -16.06 -4.40
N GLY A 31 -2.80 -17.17 -3.68
CA GLY A 31 -2.21 -18.44 -4.08
C GLY A 31 -2.99 -19.11 -5.23
N PRO A 32 -2.35 -20.02 -5.99
CA PRO A 32 -3.06 -20.85 -6.95
C PRO A 32 -4.17 -21.63 -6.25
N ARG A 33 -5.39 -21.59 -6.83
CA ARG A 33 -6.68 -22.05 -6.25
C ARG A 33 -7.36 -21.09 -5.25
N GLY A 34 -6.96 -19.81 -5.20
CA GLY A 34 -7.69 -18.78 -4.46
C GLY A 34 -7.44 -18.77 -2.94
N THR A 35 -6.35 -19.39 -2.48
CA THR A 35 -5.92 -19.34 -1.09
C THR A 35 -5.26 -17.99 -0.79
N THR A 36 -5.87 -17.16 0.06
CA THR A 36 -5.28 -15.87 0.43
C THR A 36 -4.28 -16.03 1.59
N GLN A 37 -3.07 -15.49 1.44
CA GLN A 37 -2.06 -15.46 2.50
C GLN A 37 -1.67 -14.02 2.82
N ALA A 38 -1.98 -13.55 4.02
CA ALA A 38 -1.55 -12.23 4.50
C ALA A 38 -0.01 -12.12 4.49
N VAL A 39 0.51 -11.02 3.93
CA VAL A 39 1.95 -10.69 3.91
C VAL A 39 2.33 -9.58 4.88
N MET A 40 1.34 -9.02 5.60
CA MET A 40 1.53 -8.09 6.71
C MET A 40 0.48 -8.34 7.80
N GLN A 41 0.77 -7.91 9.03
CA GLN A 41 -0.17 -8.01 10.16
C GLN A 41 -1.02 -6.74 10.36
N ARG A 42 -0.59 -5.60 9.80
CA ARG A 42 -1.32 -4.33 9.89
C ARG A 42 -2.43 -4.25 8.84
N THR A 43 -3.55 -3.64 9.19
CA THR A 43 -4.59 -3.26 8.23
C THR A 43 -4.19 -1.99 7.47
N LEU A 44 -4.70 -1.85 6.25
CA LEU A 44 -4.45 -0.72 5.36
C LEU A 44 -5.62 0.27 5.37
N THR A 45 -5.30 1.56 5.32
CA THR A 45 -6.28 2.63 5.10
C THR A 45 -6.28 3.00 3.62
N SER A 46 -7.36 3.62 3.12
CA SER A 46 -7.41 4.07 1.73
C SER A 46 -6.24 5.00 1.40
N ALA A 47 -5.86 5.89 2.33
CA ALA A 47 -4.68 6.77 2.20
C ALA A 47 -3.34 6.01 2.12
N HIS A 48 -3.16 4.91 2.86
CA HIS A 48 -1.96 4.07 2.75
C HIS A 48 -1.88 3.38 1.39
N ILE A 49 -3.00 2.91 0.84
CA ILE A 49 -3.04 2.24 -0.47
C ILE A 49 -2.79 3.25 -1.59
N VAL A 50 -3.45 4.41 -1.55
CA VAL A 50 -3.22 5.50 -2.52
C VAL A 50 -1.76 5.95 -2.48
N SER A 51 -1.16 6.20 -1.30
CA SER A 51 0.26 6.54 -1.21
C SER A 51 1.18 5.44 -1.76
N ALA A 52 0.86 4.17 -1.53
CA ALA A 52 1.71 3.05 -1.97
C ALA A 52 1.60 2.77 -3.48
N VAL A 53 0.44 3.07 -4.10
CA VAL A 53 0.25 2.97 -5.55
C VAL A 53 0.84 4.20 -6.27
N ALA A 54 0.67 5.41 -5.70
CA ALA A 54 1.31 6.64 -6.20
C ALA A 54 2.84 6.51 -6.31
N GLU A 55 3.45 5.76 -5.40
CA GLU A 55 4.89 5.44 -5.44
C GLU A 55 5.31 4.63 -6.68
N LEU A 56 4.43 3.80 -7.24
CA LEU A 56 4.74 2.97 -8.41
C LEU A 56 4.48 3.68 -9.75
N MET A 57 3.60 4.68 -9.75
CA MET A 57 3.25 5.48 -10.91
C MET A 57 4.43 6.32 -11.42
N ALA A 58 4.39 6.70 -12.71
CA ALA A 58 5.30 7.70 -13.24
C ALA A 58 5.00 9.09 -12.63
N PRO A 59 5.98 10.01 -12.50
CA PRO A 59 5.79 11.27 -11.77
C PRO A 59 4.61 12.13 -12.25
N TYR A 60 4.34 12.13 -13.56
CA TYR A 60 3.22 12.87 -14.17
C TYR A 60 1.85 12.24 -13.87
N GLN A 61 1.76 10.93 -13.67
CA GLN A 61 0.54 10.23 -13.25
C GLN A 61 0.31 10.45 -11.74
N ALA A 62 1.37 10.27 -10.94
CA ALA A 62 1.32 10.41 -9.48
C ALA A 62 0.86 11.81 -9.04
N GLN A 63 1.16 12.86 -9.82
CA GLN A 63 0.74 14.23 -9.54
C GLN A 63 -0.77 14.49 -9.74
N GLY A 64 -1.46 13.66 -10.55
CA GLY A 64 -2.92 13.68 -10.70
C GLY A 64 -3.65 12.66 -9.83
N PHE A 65 -2.94 11.69 -9.26
CA PHE A 65 -3.55 10.53 -8.61
C PHE A 65 -4.08 10.82 -7.20
N SER A 66 -5.38 11.13 -7.14
CA SER A 66 -6.14 11.33 -5.90
C SER A 66 -6.69 10.04 -5.28
N GLY A 67 -6.64 8.92 -6.02
CA GLY A 67 -7.35 7.70 -5.68
C GLY A 67 -8.87 7.73 -5.95
N ALA A 68 -9.39 8.76 -6.62
CA ALA A 68 -10.82 8.90 -6.92
C ALA A 68 -11.29 8.19 -8.21
N HIS A 69 -10.36 7.64 -9.01
CA HIS A 69 -10.63 7.02 -10.30
C HIS A 69 -9.96 5.63 -10.40
N VAL A 70 -10.45 4.82 -11.34
CA VAL A 70 -9.79 3.55 -11.71
C VAL A 70 -8.52 3.88 -12.49
N GLU A 71 -7.40 3.29 -12.10
CA GLU A 71 -6.08 3.50 -12.73
C GLU A 71 -5.44 2.16 -13.04
N GLU A 72 -4.80 2.05 -14.21
CA GLU A 72 -4.27 0.78 -14.72
C GLU A 72 -2.93 1.02 -15.46
N PHE A 73 -1.84 0.41 -14.99
CA PHE A 73 -0.49 0.66 -15.50
C PHE A 73 0.48 -0.50 -15.22
N GLU A 74 1.55 -0.62 -16.02
CA GLU A 74 2.65 -1.55 -15.71
C GLU A 74 3.71 -0.91 -14.80
N TYR A 75 4.25 -1.70 -13.87
CA TYR A 75 5.40 -1.34 -13.04
C TYR A 75 6.50 -2.41 -13.13
N THR A 76 7.76 -1.98 -13.26
CA THR A 76 8.94 -2.87 -13.24
C THR A 76 9.62 -2.80 -11.88
N ALA A 77 9.37 -3.79 -11.04
CA ALA A 77 10.06 -3.98 -9.76
C ALA A 77 11.36 -4.78 -9.96
N PRO A 78 12.32 -4.75 -9.01
CA PRO A 78 13.52 -5.59 -9.05
C PRO A 78 13.22 -7.10 -9.16
N GLY A 79 12.12 -7.56 -8.57
CA GLY A 79 11.67 -8.96 -8.65
C GLY A 79 10.94 -9.35 -9.94
N GLY A 80 10.56 -8.38 -10.80
CA GLY A 80 9.84 -8.62 -12.05
C GLY A 80 8.80 -7.55 -12.39
N ARG A 81 8.20 -7.66 -13.58
CA ARG A 81 7.13 -6.73 -14.04
C ARG A 81 5.76 -7.14 -13.54
N VAL A 82 5.02 -6.20 -12.97
CA VAL A 82 3.62 -6.37 -12.54
C VAL A 82 2.71 -5.41 -13.28
N HIS A 83 1.50 -5.86 -13.54
CA HIS A 83 0.40 -5.03 -13.98
C HIS A 83 -0.39 -4.59 -12.73
N VAL A 84 -0.48 -3.28 -12.52
CA VAL A 84 -1.11 -2.63 -11.36
C VAL A 84 -2.48 -2.11 -11.77
N ARG A 85 -3.52 -2.54 -11.07
CA ARG A 85 -4.89 -2.07 -11.25
C ARG A 85 -5.42 -1.55 -9.92
N PHE A 86 -5.76 -0.27 -9.86
CA PHE A 86 -6.36 0.39 -8.71
C PHE A 86 -7.82 0.71 -9.00
N MET A 87 -8.70 0.43 -8.04
CA MET A 87 -10.15 0.58 -8.14
C MET A 87 -10.71 1.19 -6.84
N PRO A 88 -11.31 2.39 -6.89
CA PRO A 88 -12.09 2.93 -5.77
C PRO A 88 -13.47 2.25 -5.70
N ASP A 89 -13.95 2.02 -4.48
CA ASP A 89 -15.27 1.46 -4.15
C ASP A 89 -15.93 2.30 -3.04
N GLY A 90 -16.56 3.40 -3.45
CA GLY A 90 -17.11 4.41 -2.54
C GLY A 90 -16.02 5.10 -1.71
N ASN A 91 -15.89 4.69 -0.44
CA ASN A 91 -14.86 5.18 0.48
C ASN A 91 -13.70 4.17 0.68
N GLU A 92 -13.88 2.93 0.22
CA GLU A 92 -12.83 1.92 0.19
C GLU A 92 -12.05 1.99 -1.12
N VAL A 93 -10.84 1.45 -1.13
CA VAL A 93 -10.06 1.27 -2.35
C VAL A 93 -9.45 -0.14 -2.37
N LEU A 94 -9.29 -0.66 -3.58
CA LEU A 94 -8.69 -1.94 -3.89
C LEU A 94 -7.52 -1.69 -4.86
N ALA A 95 -6.36 -2.26 -4.58
CA ALA A 95 -5.25 -2.33 -5.53
C ALA A 95 -4.84 -3.79 -5.72
N GLU A 96 -4.85 -4.24 -6.98
CA GLU A 96 -4.35 -5.54 -7.40
C GLU A 96 -3.06 -5.36 -8.20
N LEU A 97 -2.03 -6.13 -7.85
CA LEU A 97 -0.78 -6.20 -8.58
C LEU A 97 -0.61 -7.65 -9.04
N ARG A 98 -0.78 -7.90 -10.34
CA ARG A 98 -0.67 -9.24 -10.94
C ARG A 98 0.65 -9.35 -11.72
N PRO A 99 1.33 -10.51 -11.73
CA PRO A 99 2.52 -10.70 -12.57
C PRO A 99 2.20 -10.43 -14.03
N ALA A 100 2.96 -9.56 -14.69
CA ALA A 100 2.81 -9.29 -16.12
C ALA A 100 3.35 -10.48 -16.92
N THR A 101 2.50 -11.49 -17.16
CA THR A 101 2.81 -12.57 -18.09
C THR A 101 3.08 -11.94 -19.46
N ASN A 102 4.30 -12.11 -19.98
CA ASN A 102 4.77 -11.50 -21.23
C ASN A 102 4.13 -12.18 -22.45
N HIS A 103 2.80 -12.12 -22.55
CA HIS A 103 2.02 -12.67 -23.63
C HIS A 103 1.73 -11.53 -24.62
N ALA A 104 2.50 -11.51 -25.70
CA ALA A 104 2.32 -10.57 -26.79
C ALA A 104 1.09 -10.96 -27.64
N THR A 105 -0.11 -10.82 -27.08
CA THR A 105 -1.31 -10.59 -27.88
C THR A 105 -1.29 -9.14 -28.34
N PRO A 106 -1.25 -8.86 -29.66
CA PRO A 106 -1.27 -7.49 -30.14
C PRO A 106 -2.62 -6.87 -29.81
N ALA A 107 -2.62 -5.82 -29.00
CA ALA A 107 -3.74 -4.88 -28.99
C ALA A 107 -3.79 -4.25 -30.38
N SER A 108 -4.85 -4.53 -31.14
CA SER A 108 -5.04 -4.00 -32.48
C SER A 108 -4.92 -2.49 -32.46
N ILE A 109 -4.00 -1.94 -33.25
CA ILE A 109 -4.04 -0.52 -33.60
C ILE A 109 -5.23 -0.35 -34.53
N GLU A 110 -6.40 -0.06 -33.98
CA GLU A 110 -7.54 0.39 -34.77
C GLU A 110 -7.19 1.76 -35.38
N LEU A 111 -6.77 1.71 -36.64
CA LEU A 111 -6.57 2.86 -37.49
C LEU A 111 -7.91 3.57 -37.65
N VAL A 112 -8.08 4.69 -36.95
CA VAL A 112 -9.20 5.62 -37.15
C VAL A 112 -9.03 6.35 -38.48
N ASP A 113 -9.41 5.69 -39.56
CA ASP A 113 -9.47 6.29 -40.90
C ASP A 113 -10.62 7.30 -40.99
N THR A 114 -10.44 8.35 -41.78
CA THR A 114 -11.27 9.57 -41.75
C THR A 114 -11.84 9.94 -43.12
N THR A 115 -13.11 9.61 -43.36
CA THR A 115 -14.02 10.23 -44.36
C THR A 115 -15.47 9.96 -43.90
N ASP A 116 -16.34 10.93 -43.57
CA ASP A 116 -16.92 12.10 -44.28
C ASP A 116 -18.14 11.77 -45.17
N ARG A 117 -19.31 12.37 -44.82
CA ARG A 117 -20.59 12.54 -45.57
C ARG A 117 -21.44 11.31 -45.94
N ALA A 118 -22.78 11.33 -46.01
CA ALA A 118 -23.84 12.34 -45.85
C ALA A 118 -25.23 11.65 -46.00
N ALA A 119 -26.32 12.31 -45.56
CA ALA A 119 -27.70 12.18 -46.09
C ALA A 119 -28.42 10.79 -45.94
N GLU A 120 -29.75 10.66 -45.93
CA GLU A 120 -30.83 11.64 -45.74
C GLU A 120 -32.11 10.98 -45.10
N ALA A 121 -33.11 11.81 -44.84
CA ALA A 121 -34.34 11.56 -44.10
C ALA A 121 -35.42 10.67 -44.77
N TYR A 122 -36.57 10.57 -44.06
CA TYR A 122 -37.96 10.40 -44.57
C TYR A 122 -38.68 9.02 -44.57
N SER A 123 -39.37 8.74 -43.45
CA SER A 123 -40.79 8.32 -43.30
C SER A 123 -41.45 7.12 -44.05
N GLY A 124 -42.07 6.22 -43.25
CA GLY A 124 -43.37 5.55 -43.49
C GLY A 124 -43.48 4.45 -44.58
N GLY A 125 -44.37 3.44 -44.49
CA GLY A 125 -45.28 3.02 -43.41
C GLY A 125 -46.36 2.00 -43.87
N VAL A 126 -47.12 1.42 -42.92
CA VAL A 126 -48.48 0.82 -43.08
C VAL A 126 -48.65 -0.62 -43.68
N SER A 127 -48.65 -1.62 -42.76
CA SER A 127 -49.76 -2.60 -42.49
C SER A 127 -50.07 -3.88 -43.29
N SER A 128 -50.84 -4.75 -42.61
CA SER A 128 -51.51 -6.04 -42.98
C SER A 128 -50.65 -7.32 -42.95
N ASN A 129 -51.06 -8.52 -42.49
CA ASN A 129 -52.20 -9.06 -41.69
C ASN A 129 -51.75 -10.45 -41.10
N GLY A 130 -52.39 -11.14 -40.13
CA GLY A 130 -53.54 -10.80 -39.26
C GLY A 130 -54.27 -12.05 -38.68
N ASP A 131 -54.02 -12.39 -37.40
CA ASP A 131 -54.68 -13.44 -36.56
C ASP A 131 -54.54 -14.93 -36.98
N PRO A 132 -54.87 -15.97 -36.16
CA PRO A 132 -55.34 -15.98 -34.75
C PRO A 132 -54.60 -16.95 -33.79
N GLY A 133 -54.92 -16.94 -32.47
CA GLY A 133 -54.68 -18.10 -31.59
C GLY A 133 -54.47 -17.88 -30.07
N MET A 134 -55.53 -18.09 -29.26
CA MET A 134 -55.46 -18.37 -27.81
C MET A 134 -54.85 -19.79 -27.56
N GLN A 135 -54.27 -20.23 -26.43
CA GLN A 135 -54.12 -19.77 -25.02
C GLN A 135 -52.98 -20.64 -24.37
N ALA A 136 -52.55 -20.64 -23.08
CA ALA A 136 -52.86 -19.98 -21.79
C ALA A 136 -51.64 -20.11 -20.82
N GLY A 137 -51.70 -19.47 -19.63
CA GLY A 137 -50.79 -19.68 -18.47
C GLY A 137 -50.26 -18.37 -17.86
N SER A 138 -50.77 -17.86 -16.73
CA SER A 138 -50.50 -18.28 -15.32
C SER A 138 -49.05 -18.03 -14.88
N LEU A 139 -48.71 -17.21 -13.88
CA LEU A 139 -49.44 -16.38 -12.89
C LEU A 139 -48.60 -15.12 -12.50
N PRO A 140 -49.16 -14.08 -11.82
CA PRO A 140 -48.48 -12.79 -11.59
C PRO A 140 -47.63 -12.68 -10.29
N ARG A 141 -46.87 -11.57 -10.22
CA ARG A 141 -45.92 -11.17 -9.14
C ARG A 141 -46.55 -10.94 -7.74
N PRO A 142 -45.78 -11.09 -6.65
CA PRO A 142 -45.93 -10.31 -5.43
C PRO A 142 -45.13 -8.99 -5.48
N VAL A 143 -45.58 -7.97 -4.76
CA VAL A 143 -44.87 -6.69 -4.53
C VAL A 143 -44.60 -6.54 -3.03
N ALA A 144 -43.41 -6.10 -2.64
CA ALA A 144 -43.04 -5.87 -1.24
C ALA A 144 -42.81 -4.36 -0.98
N GLN A 145 -43.35 -3.86 0.14
CA GLN A 145 -43.32 -2.44 0.53
C GLN A 145 -42.17 -2.14 1.51
N PRO A 146 -41.72 -0.86 1.62
CA PRO A 146 -40.57 -0.49 2.44
C PRO A 146 -40.85 -0.58 3.94
N ARG A 147 -39.80 -0.85 4.73
CA ARG A 147 -39.82 -0.73 6.19
C ARG A 147 -39.02 0.49 6.63
N VAL A 148 -39.61 1.27 7.54
CA VAL A 148 -38.93 2.41 8.19
C VAL A 148 -37.82 1.93 9.13
N PRO A 149 -36.67 2.63 9.20
CA PRO A 149 -35.67 2.40 10.25
C PRO A 149 -36.26 2.72 11.64
N ARG A 150 -35.86 1.94 12.65
CA ARG A 150 -36.01 2.33 14.06
C ARG A 150 -34.74 3.03 14.52
N GLU A 151 -34.89 4.16 15.22
CA GLU A 151 -33.79 4.73 15.98
C GLU A 151 -33.39 3.79 17.14
N GLN A 152 -32.09 3.65 17.38
CA GLN A 152 -31.54 3.11 18.62
C GLN A 152 -30.34 3.97 19.08
N PRO A 153 -30.05 4.03 20.39
CA PRO A 153 -29.46 5.25 20.98
C PRO A 153 -27.94 5.38 20.83
N SER A 154 -27.49 6.63 20.98
CA SER A 154 -26.08 7.04 21.01
C SER A 154 -25.20 6.17 21.93
N ALA A 155 -24.13 5.61 21.38
CA ALA A 155 -23.15 4.85 22.13
C ALA A 155 -22.26 5.80 22.98
N ALA A 156 -22.43 5.76 24.30
CA ALA A 156 -21.57 6.48 25.23
C ALA A 156 -20.11 6.02 25.10
N ARG A 157 -19.20 6.96 24.81
CA ARG A 157 -17.76 6.69 24.68
C ARG A 157 -17.20 6.16 26.01
N ARG A 158 -16.75 4.91 26.03
CA ARG A 158 -15.84 4.43 27.08
C ARG A 158 -14.41 4.67 26.61
N PRO A 159 -13.51 5.25 27.43
CA PRO A 159 -12.09 5.26 27.09
C PRO A 159 -11.60 3.81 27.07
N VAL A 160 -11.03 3.37 25.95
CA VAL A 160 -10.25 2.12 25.92
C VAL A 160 -8.90 2.43 26.53
N ASP A 161 -8.65 1.84 27.69
CA ASP A 161 -7.45 2.08 28.49
C ASP A 161 -6.19 1.73 27.70
N ALA A 162 -5.15 2.56 27.80
CA ALA A 162 -3.94 2.48 26.98
C ALA A 162 -2.95 1.42 27.51
N ALA A 163 -3.47 0.25 27.88
CA ALA A 163 -2.72 -0.88 28.37
C ALA A 163 -1.85 -1.49 27.26
N ARG A 164 -0.67 -0.88 27.03
CA ARG A 164 0.45 -1.45 26.28
C ARG A 164 0.68 -2.89 26.79
N ARG A 165 0.23 -3.90 26.04
CA ARG A 165 0.70 -5.27 26.27
C ARG A 165 2.21 -5.27 26.03
N PRO A 166 3.05 -5.67 26.99
CA PRO A 166 4.48 -5.75 26.75
C PRO A 166 4.72 -6.80 25.67
N VAL A 167 5.45 -6.42 24.62
CA VAL A 167 6.30 -7.39 23.95
C VAL A 167 7.50 -7.61 24.86
N ASP A 168 7.75 -8.85 25.21
CA ASP A 168 9.05 -9.29 25.75
C ASP A 168 10.01 -9.55 24.57
N ALA A 169 10.14 -8.53 23.71
CA ALA A 169 11.31 -8.39 22.86
C ALA A 169 12.52 -8.16 23.77
N ALA A 170 13.64 -8.84 23.51
CA ALA A 170 14.78 -8.88 24.41
C ALA A 170 15.30 -7.47 24.74
N ARG A 171 15.16 -7.04 25.99
CA ARG A 171 15.53 -5.68 26.42
C ARG A 171 16.94 -5.70 26.94
N GLN A 172 17.84 -5.04 26.22
CA GLN A 172 19.24 -4.92 26.60
C GLN A 172 19.43 -3.65 27.42
N PRO A 173 19.90 -3.72 28.68
CA PRO A 173 20.19 -2.53 29.46
C PRO A 173 21.38 -1.76 28.86
N VAL A 174 21.30 -0.44 28.95
CA VAL A 174 22.37 0.52 28.62
C VAL A 174 22.26 1.73 29.55
N GLU A 175 23.31 2.55 29.58
CA GLU A 175 23.23 3.88 30.19
C GLU A 175 22.36 4.82 29.35
N LYS A 176 22.12 6.04 29.86
CA LYS A 176 21.29 7.04 29.19
C LYS A 176 22.10 7.76 28.12
N ALA A 177 21.47 8.04 26.98
CA ALA A 177 22.01 8.80 25.86
C ALA A 177 22.82 10.05 26.29
N PRO A 178 24.02 10.26 25.73
CA PRO A 178 24.76 11.51 25.82
C PRO A 178 23.96 12.71 25.31
N THR A 179 24.23 13.90 25.86
CA THR A 179 23.58 15.14 25.42
C THR A 179 24.11 15.66 24.09
N ASP A 180 25.34 15.31 23.72
CA ASP A 180 25.94 15.67 22.43
C ASP A 180 25.51 14.68 21.33
N PRO A 181 24.92 15.13 20.21
CA PRO A 181 24.42 14.24 19.16
C PRO A 181 25.51 13.38 18.50
N ALA A 182 26.73 13.89 18.34
CA ALA A 182 27.82 13.13 17.73
C ALA A 182 28.29 11.99 18.64
N SER A 183 28.49 12.29 19.92
CA SER A 183 28.81 11.31 20.97
C SER A 183 27.71 10.26 21.12
N ALA A 184 26.44 10.68 21.08
CA ALA A 184 25.28 9.78 21.15
C ALA A 184 25.18 8.83 19.94
N MET A 185 25.50 9.32 18.73
CA MET A 185 25.57 8.47 17.53
C MET A 185 26.75 7.49 17.61
N GLN A 186 27.92 7.96 18.06
CA GLN A 186 29.13 7.13 18.20
C GLN A 186 28.97 6.03 19.26
N GLU A 187 28.31 6.33 20.39
CA GLU A 187 27.99 5.35 21.43
C GLU A 187 27.11 4.21 20.88
N LEU A 188 26.05 4.54 20.13
CA LEU A 188 25.18 3.54 19.53
C LEU A 188 25.91 2.65 18.51
N LEU A 189 26.81 3.22 17.70
CA LEU A 189 27.67 2.44 16.79
C LEU A 189 28.66 1.55 17.56
N GLY A 190 29.23 2.04 18.66
CA GLY A 190 30.05 1.25 19.58
C GLY A 190 29.28 0.07 20.19
N LEU A 191 28.05 0.30 20.66
CA LEU A 191 27.15 -0.74 21.17
C LEU A 191 26.77 -1.78 20.11
N CYS A 192 26.71 -1.42 18.83
CA CYS A 192 26.54 -2.40 17.75
C CYS A 192 27.75 -3.35 17.66
N ALA A 193 28.96 -2.78 17.62
CA ALA A 193 30.20 -3.54 17.48
C ALA A 193 30.49 -4.40 18.72
N GLU A 194 30.31 -3.86 19.93
CA GLU A 194 30.48 -4.57 21.21
C GLU A 194 29.57 -5.81 21.29
N ARG A 195 28.33 -5.69 20.81
CA ARG A 195 27.27 -6.69 20.97
C ARG A 195 27.07 -7.58 19.75
N GLY A 196 27.96 -7.48 18.74
CA GLY A 196 27.89 -8.29 17.52
C GLY A 196 26.64 -8.06 16.67
N ALA A 197 26.04 -6.86 16.74
CA ALA A 197 24.78 -6.57 16.07
C ALA A 197 24.96 -6.39 14.55
N SER A 198 24.03 -6.92 13.75
CA SER A 198 24.02 -6.75 12.29
C SER A 198 23.40 -5.44 11.83
N ASP A 199 22.48 -4.87 12.62
CA ASP A 199 21.73 -3.66 12.28
C ASP A 199 21.55 -2.76 13.51
N LEU A 200 21.62 -1.45 13.28
CA LEU A 200 21.10 -0.42 14.20
C LEU A 200 19.77 0.11 13.65
N HIS A 201 18.70 -0.01 14.45
CA HIS A 201 17.38 0.51 14.13
C HIS A 201 17.07 1.73 14.99
N LEU A 202 16.90 2.89 14.34
CA LEU A 202 16.55 4.16 14.96
C LEU A 202 15.20 4.65 14.45
N THR A 203 14.39 5.25 15.32
CA THR A 203 13.11 5.89 14.99
C THR A 203 12.79 6.90 16.09
N SER A 204 12.30 8.08 15.72
CA SER A 204 11.98 9.14 16.70
C SER A 204 10.75 8.77 17.54
N GLY A 205 10.79 9.07 18.83
CA GLY A 205 9.76 8.66 19.79
C GLY A 205 9.71 7.14 20.04
N ALA A 206 10.82 6.43 19.84
CA ALA A 206 10.99 5.02 20.17
C ALA A 206 12.41 4.75 20.68
N LEU A 207 12.59 3.70 21.49
CA LEU A 207 13.93 3.28 21.92
C LEU A 207 14.73 2.79 20.70
N PRO A 208 16.03 3.15 20.56
CA PRO A 208 16.95 2.47 19.66
C PRO A 208 16.92 0.95 19.85
N ALA A 209 17.13 0.19 18.79
CA ALA A 209 17.19 -1.26 18.86
C ALA A 209 18.32 -1.83 17.99
N LEU A 210 18.92 -2.92 18.45
CA LEU A 210 19.95 -3.67 17.74
C LEU A 210 19.35 -4.93 17.15
N ARG A 211 19.78 -5.36 15.96
CA ARG A 211 19.58 -6.76 15.54
C ARG A 211 20.73 -7.62 16.02
N ILE A 212 20.48 -8.55 16.93
CA ILE A 212 21.46 -9.49 17.47
C ILE A 212 20.95 -10.91 17.18
N ASP A 213 21.76 -11.75 16.54
CA ASP A 213 21.41 -13.13 16.12
C ASP A 213 20.10 -13.26 15.30
N GLY A 214 19.64 -12.16 14.71
CA GLY A 214 18.39 -12.06 13.95
C GLY A 214 17.25 -11.35 14.69
N ASP A 215 17.24 -11.42 16.02
CA ASP A 215 16.22 -10.81 16.89
C ASP A 215 16.44 -9.31 17.09
N ILE A 216 15.34 -8.57 17.29
CA ILE A 216 15.37 -7.11 17.50
C ILE A 216 15.32 -6.79 18.99
N CYS A 217 16.44 -6.30 19.53
CA CYS A 217 16.68 -6.06 20.93
C CYS A 217 16.65 -4.55 21.25
N SER A 218 15.65 -4.07 21.99
CA SER A 218 15.55 -2.64 22.36
C SER A 218 16.54 -2.26 23.46
N LEU A 219 17.16 -1.08 23.32
CA LEU A 219 18.12 -0.51 24.26
C LEU A 219 17.39 0.21 25.41
N GLN A 220 17.15 -0.52 26.49
CA GLN A 220 16.42 -0.05 27.66
C GLN A 220 17.32 0.79 28.57
N GLY A 221 16.97 2.05 28.76
CA GLY A 221 17.73 3.02 29.56
C GLY A 221 18.22 4.22 28.73
N TRP A 222 18.47 3.99 27.43
CA TRP A 222 19.02 4.99 26.51
C TRP A 222 18.17 6.26 26.44
N GLY A 223 16.88 6.08 26.13
CA GLY A 223 15.91 7.15 25.87
C GLY A 223 15.21 6.98 24.52
N GLU A 224 14.15 7.75 24.32
CA GLU A 224 13.43 7.86 23.04
C GLU A 224 13.83 9.22 22.42
N PRO A 225 14.70 9.28 21.39
CA PRO A 225 15.14 10.55 20.83
C PRO A 225 14.00 11.25 20.08
N SER A 226 13.98 12.59 20.14
CA SER A 226 13.06 13.40 19.33
C SER A 226 13.39 13.32 17.83
N ALA A 227 12.52 13.87 16.97
CA ALA A 227 12.78 13.92 15.52
C ALA A 227 14.00 14.81 15.21
N GLU A 228 14.17 15.89 15.97
CA GLU A 228 15.26 16.85 15.89
C GLU A 228 16.57 16.20 16.36
N GLN A 229 16.58 15.60 17.56
CA GLN A 229 17.75 14.94 18.13
C GLN A 229 18.26 13.79 17.26
N LEU A 230 17.37 12.91 16.79
CA LEU A 230 17.74 11.81 15.90
C LEU A 230 18.30 12.32 14.56
N ALA A 231 17.77 13.43 14.04
CA ALA A 231 18.30 14.02 12.83
C ALA A 231 19.69 14.65 13.05
N GLU A 232 19.93 15.33 14.17
CA GLU A 232 21.26 15.84 14.54
C GLU A 232 22.31 14.73 14.69
N MET A 233 21.94 13.60 15.31
CA MET A 233 22.78 12.39 15.38
C MET A 233 23.11 11.84 13.99
N LEU A 234 22.12 11.70 13.12
CA LEU A 234 22.35 11.22 11.75
C LEU A 234 23.17 12.23 10.93
N TRP A 235 23.01 13.53 11.15
CA TRP A 235 23.79 14.55 10.47
C TRP A 235 25.25 14.60 10.92
N SER A 236 25.61 14.23 12.15
CA SER A 236 27.02 14.20 12.57
C SER A 236 27.87 13.24 11.73
N ILE A 237 27.28 12.12 11.30
CA ILE A 237 27.92 11.12 10.43
C ILE A 237 27.64 11.31 8.93
N SER A 238 26.58 12.05 8.55
CA SER A 238 26.19 12.23 7.14
C SER A 238 27.11 13.21 6.39
N PRO A 239 27.73 12.81 5.26
CA PRO A 239 28.45 13.74 4.37
C PRO A 239 27.52 14.82 3.79
N PRO A 240 28.02 16.05 3.47
CA PRO A 240 27.18 17.16 3.02
C PRO A 240 26.27 16.82 1.82
N ARG A 241 26.83 16.15 0.79
CA ARG A 241 26.09 15.68 -0.39
C ARG A 241 24.91 14.76 -0.04
N ASN A 242 25.05 13.92 0.99
CA ASN A 242 24.00 13.03 1.45
C ASN A 242 22.92 13.78 2.24
N ARG A 243 23.27 14.86 2.95
CA ARG A 243 22.29 15.78 3.56
C ARG A 243 21.46 16.49 2.49
N GLU A 244 22.10 16.98 1.43
CA GLU A 244 21.43 17.57 0.27
C GLU A 244 20.50 16.57 -0.45
N GLN A 245 20.99 15.34 -0.69
CA GLN A 245 20.18 14.25 -1.23
C GLN A 245 18.96 13.96 -0.34
N TRP A 246 19.16 13.76 0.96
CA TRP A 246 18.07 13.54 1.92
C TRP A 246 17.05 14.67 1.91
N LEU A 247 17.49 15.94 1.83
CA LEU A 247 16.58 17.07 1.74
C LEU A 247 15.70 17.01 0.48
N ALA A 248 16.24 16.55 -0.65
CA ALA A 248 15.50 16.42 -1.91
C ALA A 248 14.62 15.15 -2.01
N SER A 249 15.18 13.96 -1.76
CA SER A 249 14.51 12.65 -2.00
C SER A 249 13.90 11.99 -0.77
N LYS A 250 14.23 12.43 0.45
CA LYS A 250 13.87 11.74 1.73
C LYS A 250 14.37 10.28 1.79
N ASP A 251 15.46 9.99 1.07
CA ASP A 251 16.13 8.70 0.98
C ASP A 251 17.61 8.95 0.59
N THR A 252 18.58 8.36 1.29
CA THR A 252 20.02 8.50 0.99
C THR A 252 20.83 7.36 1.61
N ASP A 253 21.85 6.88 0.88
CA ASP A 253 22.79 5.86 1.31
C ASP A 253 24.22 6.42 1.34
N PHE A 254 25.00 6.11 2.39
CA PHE A 254 26.42 6.41 2.48
C PHE A 254 27.15 5.41 3.39
N ALA A 255 28.48 5.38 3.30
CA ALA A 255 29.35 4.72 4.26
C ALA A 255 30.03 5.78 5.15
N HIS A 256 30.38 5.39 6.37
CA HIS A 256 31.09 6.19 7.36
C HIS A 256 32.08 5.28 8.10
N GLU A 257 33.21 5.84 8.53
CA GLU A 257 34.34 5.21 9.23
C GLU A 257 34.82 6.12 10.37
#